data_AF-A0A843HD96-F1
#
_entry.id   AF-A0A843HD96-F1
#
_cell.length_a   1.000
_cell.length_b   1.000
_cell.length_c   1.000
_cell.angle_alpha   90.00
_cell.angle_beta   90.00
_cell.angle_gamma   90.00
#
_symmetry.space_group_name_H-M   'P 1'
#
loop_
_entity.id
_entity.type
_entity.pdbx_description
1 polymer ?
#
loop_
_entity_poly.entity_id
_entity_poly.type
_entity_poly.pdbx_seq_one_letter_code
_entity_poly.pdbx_strand_id
1 'polypeptide(L)'
;MNFNIKGYSIIMILIGLITIIFPLIIPTTVSVLFGLFFIFIAILAVLFAYQHYEFQKSHAIITLIFAILFIIIGIYLMLNPDIIVMMFRILLYAMAIILIISGVYSIVMGIFRSFTIGGIVNIIFGIISIIMAYLFSSLEYVGVLIGLWFLICGILSLFDDD
;
A
#
# COMPACT_ATOMS: atom_id res chain seq x y z
N MET A 1 -18.94 2.83 -18.81
CA MET A 1 -19.69 3.47 -17.71
C MET A 1 -18.96 4.78 -17.45
N ASN A 2 -19.48 5.91 -17.95
CA ASN A 2 -18.84 7.22 -17.80
C ASN A 2 -18.94 7.63 -16.33
N PHE A 3 -17.91 7.29 -15.56
CA PHE A 3 -17.72 7.87 -14.26
C PHE A 3 -17.50 9.37 -14.47
N ASN A 4 -18.30 10.19 -13.78
CA ASN A 4 -18.15 11.65 -13.82
C ASN A 4 -16.80 12.00 -13.18
N ILE A 5 -15.74 12.05 -13.98
CA ILE A 5 -14.34 12.22 -13.55
C ILE A 5 -14.21 13.40 -12.58
N LYS A 6 -14.92 14.50 -12.87
CA LYS A 6 -14.98 15.70 -12.03
C LYS A 6 -15.48 15.44 -10.61
N GLY A 7 -16.45 14.52 -10.45
CA GLY A 7 -16.94 14.11 -9.14
C GLY A 7 -15.88 13.37 -8.31
N TYR A 8 -15.11 12.49 -8.94
CA TYR A 8 -14.03 11.76 -8.27
C TYR A 8 -12.88 12.68 -7.84
N SER A 9 -12.52 13.66 -8.68
CA SER A 9 -11.46 14.62 -8.36
C SER A 9 -11.82 15.44 -7.11
N ILE A 10 -13.07 15.91 -7.02
CA ILE A 10 -13.57 16.67 -5.85
C ILE A 10 -13.55 15.81 -4.59
N ILE A 11 -13.98 14.54 -4.69
CA ILE A 11 -13.95 13.59 -3.58
C ILE A 11 -12.52 13.35 -3.11
N MET A 12 -11.57 13.16 -4.03
CA MET A 12 -10.14 12.99 -3.69
C MET A 12 -9.57 14.22 -2.97
N ILE A 13 -9.91 15.43 -3.42
CA ILE A 13 -9.46 16.66 -2.75
C ILE A 13 -10.01 16.75 -1.33
N LEU A 14 -11.31 16.49 -1.15
CA LEU A 14 -11.94 16.52 0.17
C LEU A 14 -11.32 15.49 1.11
N ILE A 15 -11.13 14.26 0.63
CA ILE A 15 -10.46 13.20 1.40
C ILE A 15 -9.04 13.63 1.75
N GLY A 16 -8.28 14.16 0.80
CA GLY A 16 -6.91 14.63 1.04
C GLY A 16 -6.84 15.70 2.13
N LEU A 17 -7.75 16.69 2.09
CA LEU A 17 -7.80 17.76 3.08
C LEU A 17 -8.18 17.24 4.48
N ILE A 18 -9.21 16.37 4.56
CA ILE A 18 -9.62 15.74 5.82
C ILE A 18 -8.47 14.91 6.41
N THR A 19 -7.72 14.21 5.55
CA THR A 19 -6.59 13.39 5.97
C THR A 19 -5.45 14.21 6.57
N ILE A 20 -5.19 15.41 6.05
CA ILE A 20 -4.18 16.31 6.59
C ILE A 20 -4.63 16.90 7.94
N ILE A 21 -5.92 17.21 8.09
CA ILE A 21 -6.48 17.74 9.34
C ILE A 21 -6.46 16.67 10.45
N PHE A 22 -6.75 15.40 10.10
CA PHE A 22 -6.80 14.28 11.03
C PHE A 22 -5.85 13.14 10.65
N PRO A 23 -4.53 13.36 10.76
CA PRO A 23 -3.53 12.41 10.26
C PRO A 23 -3.47 11.09 11.04
N LEU A 24 -4.01 11.05 12.26
CA LEU A 24 -4.04 9.83 13.08
C LEU A 24 -5.24 8.93 12.75
N ILE A 25 -6.38 9.50 12.33
CA ILE A 25 -7.64 8.75 12.16
C ILE A 25 -7.54 7.79 10.98
N ILE A 26 -6.90 8.19 9.89
CA ILE A 26 -6.88 7.39 8.67
C ILE A 26 -5.94 6.19 8.76
N PRO A 27 -4.66 6.33 9.16
CA PRO A 27 -3.78 5.18 9.33
C PRO A 27 -4.31 4.16 10.34
N THR A 28 -4.95 4.62 11.42
CA THR A 28 -5.58 3.74 12.42
C THR A 28 -6.80 3.01 11.84
N THR A 29 -7.68 3.73 11.13
CA THR A 29 -8.84 3.12 10.45
C THR A 29 -8.40 2.08 9.42
N VAL A 30 -7.36 2.38 8.64
CA VAL A 30 -6.77 1.44 7.69
C VAL A 30 -6.26 0.20 8.41
N SER A 31 -5.57 0.35 9.55
CA SER A 31 -5.11 -0.79 10.35
C SER A 31 -6.25 -1.70 10.81
N VAL A 32 -7.35 -1.10 11.29
CA VAL A 32 -8.53 -1.85 11.73
C VAL A 32 -9.18 -2.59 10.56
N LEU A 33 -9.32 -1.94 9.41
CA LEU A 33 -9.88 -2.55 8.20
C LEU A 33 -9.03 -3.70 7.68
N PHE A 34 -7.70 -3.53 7.63
CA PHE A 34 -6.80 -4.62 7.26
C PHE A 34 -6.81 -5.76 8.27
N GLY A 35 -6.88 -5.48 9.57
CA GLY A 35 -7.00 -6.51 10.60
C GLY A 35 -8.29 -7.33 10.45
N LEU A 36 -9.41 -6.66 10.17
CA LEU A 36 -10.69 -7.29 9.88
C LEU A 36 -10.64 -8.12 8.59
N PHE A 37 -9.96 -7.64 7.55
CA PHE A 37 -9.72 -8.38 6.32
C PHE A 37 -8.96 -9.69 6.56
N PHE A 38 -7.92 -9.68 7.40
CA PHE A 38 -7.20 -10.90 7.78
C PHE A 38 -8.05 -11.88 8.57
N ILE A 39 -8.95 -11.40 9.43
CA ILE A 39 -9.91 -12.26 10.12
C ILE A 39 -10.88 -12.93 9.13
N PHE A 40 -11.36 -12.19 8.12
CA PHE A 40 -12.18 -12.77 7.06
C PHE A 40 -11.44 -13.84 6.26
N ILE A 41 -10.17 -13.61 5.91
CA ILE A 41 -9.32 -14.62 5.25
C ILE A 41 -9.18 -15.86 6.14
N ALA A 42 -8.99 -15.68 7.45
CA ALA A 42 -8.88 -16.81 8.36
C ALA A 42 -10.17 -17.65 8.39
N ILE A 43 -11.35 -17.01 8.42
CA ILE A 43 -12.63 -17.72 8.37
C ILE A 43 -12.76 -18.54 7.08
N LEU A 44 -12.40 -17.95 5.93
CA LEU A 44 -12.39 -18.65 4.65
C LEU A 44 -11.40 -19.82 4.65
N ALA A 45 -10.21 -19.64 5.24
CA ALA A 45 -9.21 -20.70 5.36
C ALA A 45 -9.71 -21.88 6.22
N VAL A 46 -10.45 -21.61 7.32
CA VAL A 46 -11.09 -22.68 8.11
C VAL A 46 -12.13 -23.44 7.27
N LEU A 47 -12.95 -22.74 6.49
CA LEU A 47 -13.94 -23.37 5.61
C LEU A 47 -13.27 -24.26 4.56
N PHE A 48 -12.19 -23.78 3.94
CA PHE A 48 -11.43 -24.59 2.97
C PHE A 48 -10.74 -25.79 3.63
N ALA A 49 -10.22 -25.65 4.85
CA ALA A 49 -9.63 -26.75 5.60
C ALA A 49 -10.65 -27.86 5.87
N TYR A 50 -11.90 -27.49 6.19
CA TYR A 50 -12.99 -28.45 6.37
C TYR A 50 -13.33 -29.19 5.08
N GLN A 51 -13.43 -28.49 3.94
CA GLN A 51 -13.75 -29.10 2.65
C GLN A 51 -12.66 -30.08 2.17
N HIS A 52 -11.39 -29.81 2.45
CA HIS A 52 -10.26 -30.64 2.00
C HIS A 52 -9.88 -31.76 2.99
N TYR A 53 -10.55 -31.84 4.14
CA TYR A 53 -10.23 -32.81 5.18
C TYR A 53 -10.35 -34.27 4.71
N GLU A 54 -11.33 -34.56 3.85
CA GLU A 54 -11.55 -35.93 3.34
C GLU A 54 -10.56 -36.32 2.24
N PHE A 55 -10.09 -35.37 1.43
CA PHE A 55 -9.21 -35.64 0.30
C PHE A 55 -7.73 -35.65 0.71
N GLN A 56 -7.29 -34.67 1.50
CA GLN A 56 -5.89 -34.49 1.86
C GLN A 56 -5.74 -33.91 3.28
N LYS A 57 -5.70 -34.80 4.27
CA LYS A 57 -5.55 -34.43 5.70
C LYS A 57 -4.36 -33.52 5.98
N SER A 58 -3.22 -33.75 5.31
CA SER A 58 -2.01 -32.92 5.48
C SER A 58 -2.27 -31.46 5.09
N HIS A 59 -2.91 -31.23 3.94
CA HIS A 59 -3.25 -29.90 3.47
C HIS A 59 -4.26 -29.21 4.40
N ALA A 60 -5.28 -29.93 4.87
CA ALA A 60 -6.26 -29.38 5.82
C ALA A 60 -5.61 -28.90 7.13
N ILE A 61 -4.67 -29.66 7.69
CA ILE A 61 -3.95 -29.27 8.91
C ILE A 61 -3.10 -28.02 8.68
N ILE A 62 -2.37 -27.95 7.57
CA ILE A 62 -1.54 -26.79 7.21
C ILE A 62 -2.43 -25.55 7.06
N THR A 63 -3.54 -25.66 6.33
CA THR A 63 -4.48 -24.54 6.13
C THR A 63 -5.10 -24.06 7.45
N LEU A 64 -5.37 -24.97 8.39
CA LEU A 64 -5.89 -24.61 9.71
C LEU A 64 -4.86 -23.85 10.55
N ILE A 65 -3.58 -24.25 10.50
CA ILE A 65 -2.48 -23.50 11.14
C ILE A 65 -2.38 -22.09 10.55
N PHE A 66 -2.47 -21.95 9.22
CA PHE A 66 -2.51 -20.63 8.57
C PHE A 66 -3.70 -19.79 9.03
N ALA A 67 -4.88 -20.39 9.17
CA ALA A 67 -6.05 -19.67 9.66
C ALA A 67 -5.83 -19.09 11.07
N ILE A 68 -5.25 -19.87 11.99
CA ILE A 68 -4.93 -19.40 13.35
C ILE A 68 -3.92 -18.25 13.29
N LEU A 69 -2.87 -18.37 12.47
CA LEU A 69 -1.90 -17.29 12.28
C LEU A 69 -2.57 -16.01 11.76
N PHE A 70 -3.47 -16.11 10.80
CA PHE A 70 -4.20 -14.95 10.27
C PHE A 70 -5.12 -14.29 11.30
N ILE A 71 -5.73 -15.05 12.21
CA ILE A 71 -6.49 -14.48 13.33
C ILE A 71 -5.57 -13.69 14.26
N ILE A 72 -4.43 -14.27 14.63
CA ILE A 72 -3.46 -13.61 15.52
C ILE A 72 -2.94 -12.32 14.88
N ILE A 73 -2.56 -12.38 13.60
CA ILE A 73 -2.09 -11.21 12.84
C ILE A 73 -3.20 -10.16 12.74
N GLY A 74 -4.43 -10.58 12.42
CA GLY A 74 -5.57 -9.68 12.30
C GLY A 74 -5.84 -8.89 13.58
N ILE A 75 -5.93 -9.59 14.72
CA ILE A 75 -6.11 -8.96 16.04
C ILE A 75 -4.93 -8.04 16.37
N TYR A 76 -3.70 -8.49 16.13
CA TYR A 76 -2.49 -7.71 16.41
C TYR A 76 -2.43 -6.41 15.58
N LEU A 77 -2.88 -6.46 14.31
CA LEU A 77 -3.00 -5.28 13.46
C LEU A 77 -4.05 -4.28 13.98
N MET A 78 -5.19 -4.77 14.47
CA MET A 78 -6.24 -3.89 15.01
C MET A 78 -5.79 -3.15 16.27
N LEU A 79 -4.96 -3.79 17.09
CA LEU A 79 -4.47 -3.22 18.36
C LEU A 79 -3.26 -2.30 18.18
N ASN A 80 -2.42 -2.55 17.16
CA ASN A 80 -1.16 -1.83 16.96
C ASN A 80 -1.09 -1.21 15.56
N PRO A 81 -1.60 0.03 15.39
CA PRO A 81 -1.60 0.71 14.09
C PRO A 81 -0.19 1.06 13.57
N ASP A 82 0.82 1.07 14.45
CA ASP A 82 2.22 1.30 14.08
C ASP A 82 2.76 0.24 13.11
N ILE A 83 2.14 -0.93 13.06
CA ILE A 83 2.51 -1.99 12.10
C ILE A 83 2.23 -1.53 10.67
N ILE A 84 1.17 -0.75 10.42
CA ILE A 84 0.89 -0.19 9.09
C ILE A 84 2.01 0.76 8.66
N VAL A 85 2.57 1.55 9.59
CA VAL A 85 3.73 2.40 9.30
C VAL A 85 4.93 1.55 8.91
N MET A 86 5.20 0.50 9.67
CA MET A 86 6.28 -0.43 9.35
C MET A 86 6.10 -1.08 7.98
N MET A 87 4.89 -1.55 7.67
CA MET A 87 4.57 -2.14 6.36
C MET A 87 4.74 -1.13 5.23
N PHE A 88 4.28 0.12 5.42
CA PHE A 88 4.40 1.19 4.43
C PHE A 88 5.88 1.56 4.18
N ARG A 89 6.71 1.60 5.23
CA ARG A 89 8.16 1.81 5.11
C ARG A 89 8.82 0.68 4.33
N ILE A 90 8.50 -0.58 4.65
CA ILE A 90 9.04 -1.73 3.94
C ILE A 90 8.66 -1.66 2.45
N LEU A 91 7.41 -1.31 2.14
CA LEU A 91 6.93 -1.14 0.78
C LEU A 91 7.68 -0.02 0.05
N LEU A 92 7.89 1.14 0.70
CA LEU A 92 8.65 2.25 0.12
C LEU A 92 10.12 1.89 -0.13
N TYR A 93 10.76 1.15 0.79
CA TYR A 93 12.11 0.64 0.56
C TYR A 93 12.16 -0.34 -0.61
N ALA A 94 11.20 -1.26 -0.71
CA ALA A 94 11.11 -2.20 -1.81
C ALA A 94 10.91 -1.47 -3.15
N MET A 95 9.98 -0.51 -3.20
CA MET A 95 9.73 0.32 -4.37
C MET A 95 10.98 1.13 -4.77
N ALA A 96 11.70 1.70 -3.80
CA ALA A 96 12.93 2.42 -4.07
C ALA A 96 14.00 1.54 -4.71
N ILE A 97 14.22 0.33 -4.17
CA ILE A 97 15.19 -0.61 -4.72
C ILE A 97 14.80 -1.00 -6.15
N ILE A 98 13.53 -1.31 -6.39
CA ILE A 98 13.03 -1.66 -7.73
C ILE A 98 13.24 -0.49 -8.70
N LEU A 99 12.94 0.74 -8.29
CA LEU A 99 13.14 1.95 -9.12
C LEU A 99 14.62 2.18 -9.44
N ILE A 100 15.52 2.01 -8.48
CA ILE A 100 16.96 2.15 -8.71
C ILE A 100 17.44 1.07 -9.68
N ILE A 101 17.06 -0.20 -9.47
CA ILE A 101 17.46 -1.31 -10.36
C ILE A 101 16.92 -1.09 -11.77
N SER A 102 15.64 -0.74 -11.89
CA SER A 102 15.00 -0.42 -13.18
C SER A 102 15.71 0.75 -13.87
N GLY A 103 16.04 1.81 -13.12
CA GLY A 103 16.70 2.98 -13.67
C GLY A 103 18.12 2.68 -14.16
N VAL A 104 18.89 1.91 -13.40
CA VAL A 104 20.23 1.43 -13.82
C VAL A 104 20.10 0.56 -15.08
N TYR A 105 19.16 -0.37 -15.11
CA TYR A 105 18.92 -1.22 -16.29
C TYR A 105 18.60 -0.41 -17.55
N SER A 106 17.73 0.60 -17.43
CA SER A 106 17.37 1.48 -18.56
C SER A 106 18.54 2.33 -19.07
N ILE A 107 19.49 2.71 -18.22
CA ILE A 107 20.70 3.43 -18.64
C ILE A 107 21.67 2.49 -19.36
N VAL A 108 21.88 1.29 -18.83
CA VAL A 108 22.82 0.29 -19.40
C VAL A 108 22.32 -0.23 -20.75
N MET A 109 21.02 -0.47 -20.90
CA MET A 109 20.39 -0.92 -22.15
C MET A 109 20.07 0.23 -23.13
N GLY A 110 20.39 1.47 -22.76
CA GLY A 110 19.95 2.68 -23.45
C GLY A 110 20.54 2.87 -24.85
N ILE A 111 19.97 2.20 -25.86
CA ILE A 111 20.26 2.42 -27.28
C ILE A 111 19.62 3.74 -27.78
N PHE A 112 18.59 4.24 -27.09
CA PHE A 112 17.88 5.49 -27.43
C PHE A 112 17.85 6.50 -26.27
N ARG A 113 17.99 7.80 -26.60
CA ARG A 113 18.05 8.93 -25.66
C ARG A 113 16.83 9.05 -24.71
N SER A 114 15.66 8.54 -25.12
CA SER A 114 14.47 8.55 -24.26
C SER A 114 14.57 7.56 -23.09
N PHE A 115 15.21 6.41 -23.31
CA PHE A 115 15.39 5.38 -22.28
C PHE A 115 16.40 5.78 -21.21
N THR A 116 17.45 6.54 -21.57
CA THR A 116 18.43 7.05 -20.60
C THR A 116 17.84 8.13 -19.71
N ILE A 117 16.96 8.99 -20.22
CA ILE A 117 16.27 10.02 -19.42
C ILE A 117 15.29 9.36 -18.43
N GLY A 118 14.49 8.38 -18.89
CA GLY A 118 13.61 7.62 -18.00
C GLY A 118 14.37 6.87 -16.90
N GLY A 119 15.54 6.34 -17.23
CA GLY A 119 16.41 5.69 -16.24
C GLY A 119 16.92 6.63 -15.14
N ILE A 120 17.35 7.84 -15.51
CA ILE A 120 17.79 8.87 -14.56
C ILE A 120 16.64 9.29 -13.64
N VAL A 121 15.45 9.50 -14.19
CA VAL A 121 14.24 9.84 -13.42
C VAL A 121 13.93 8.74 -12.40
N ASN A 122 13.95 7.48 -12.81
CA ASN A 122 13.71 6.34 -11.91
C ASN A 122 14.73 6.26 -10.76
N ILE A 123 16.02 6.51 -11.03
CA ILE A 123 17.03 6.55 -9.97
C ILE A 123 16.76 7.69 -8.99
N ILE A 124 16.45 8.89 -9.49
CA ILE A 124 16.13 10.05 -8.64
C ILE A 124 14.92 9.76 -7.77
N PHE A 125 13.83 9.26 -8.35
CA PHE A 125 12.63 8.86 -7.60
C PHE A 125 12.92 7.75 -6.58
N GLY A 126 13.78 6.79 -6.93
CA GLY A 126 14.25 5.76 -6.01
C GLY A 126 14.97 6.34 -4.80
N ILE A 127 15.92 7.26 -5.01
CA ILE A 127 16.66 7.93 -3.93
C ILE A 127 15.71 8.75 -3.04
N ILE A 128 14.80 9.52 -3.64
CA ILE A 128 13.77 10.28 -2.90
C ILE A 128 12.93 9.32 -2.04
N SER A 129 12.55 8.17 -2.58
CA SER A 129 11.75 7.17 -1.87
C SER A 129 12.49 6.58 -0.65
N ILE A 130 13.82 6.41 -0.72
CA ILE A 130 14.65 5.98 0.44
C ILE A 130 14.66 7.06 1.53
N ILE A 131 14.87 8.32 1.15
CA ILE A 131 14.89 9.45 2.09
C ILE A 131 13.53 9.59 2.78
N MET A 132 12.46 9.49 2.00
CA MET A 132 11.09 9.49 2.48
C MET A 132 10.84 8.33 3.46
N ALA A 133 11.24 7.10 3.13
CA ALA A 133 11.08 5.93 4.01
C ALA A 133 11.84 6.06 5.36
N TYR A 134 12.95 6.79 5.38
CA TYR A 134 13.68 7.11 6.61
C TYR A 134 12.94 8.16 7.46
N LEU A 135 12.39 9.20 6.82
CA LEU A 135 11.64 10.27 7.50
C LEU A 135 10.32 9.77 8.10
N PHE A 136 9.71 8.73 7.52
CA PHE A 136 8.45 8.18 8.00
C PHE A 136 8.64 7.20 9.16
N SER A 137 9.01 7.73 10.33
CA SER A 137 9.08 6.92 11.55
C SER A 137 7.83 7.00 12.42
N SER A 138 6.89 7.91 12.14
CA SER A 138 5.67 8.08 12.93
C SER A 138 4.39 7.93 12.09
N LEU A 139 3.32 7.54 12.77
CA LEU A 139 1.99 7.35 12.20
C LEU A 139 1.41 8.65 11.61
N GLU A 140 1.73 9.79 12.24
CA GLU A 140 1.28 11.12 11.81
C GLU A 140 1.84 11.50 10.43
N TYR A 141 3.13 11.27 10.18
CA TYR A 141 3.75 11.61 8.91
C TYR A 141 3.19 10.79 7.75
N VAL A 142 2.86 9.51 7.99
CA VAL A 142 2.22 8.65 6.99
C VAL A 142 0.82 9.16 6.64
N GLY A 143 0.05 9.57 7.64
CA GLY A 143 -1.27 10.18 7.43
C GLY A 143 -1.19 11.44 6.57
N VAL A 144 -0.32 12.39 6.93
CA VAL A 144 -0.13 13.63 6.17
C VAL A 144 0.29 13.35 4.72
N LEU A 145 1.19 12.39 4.50
CA LEU A 145 1.65 12.03 3.15
C LEU A 145 0.51 11.46 2.29
N ILE A 146 -0.28 10.55 2.84
CA ILE A 146 -1.45 9.99 2.15
C ILE A 146 -2.42 11.11 1.78
N GLY A 147 -2.65 12.06 2.69
CA GLY A 147 -3.49 13.22 2.43
C GLY A 147 -2.96 14.13 1.32
N LEU A 148 -1.65 14.40 1.34
CA LEU A 148 -0.97 15.20 0.32
C LEU A 148 -0.97 14.50 -1.05
N TRP A 149 -0.82 13.19 -1.08
CA TRP A 149 -0.95 12.38 -2.29
C TRP A 149 -2.36 12.47 -2.88
N PHE A 150 -3.41 12.29 -2.07
CA PHE A 150 -4.80 12.44 -2.52
C PHE A 150 -5.11 13.85 -3.02
N LEU A 151 -4.56 14.89 -2.39
CA LEU A 151 -4.68 16.26 -2.90
C LEU A 151 -4.04 16.41 -4.28
N ILE A 152 -2.80 15.93 -4.47
CA ILE A 152 -2.11 16.01 -5.76
C ILE A 152 -2.88 15.24 -6.84
N CYS A 153 -3.28 14.00 -6.57
CA CYS A 153 -4.06 13.20 -7.52
C CYS A 153 -5.40 13.86 -7.85
N GLY A 154 -6.10 14.43 -6.85
CA GLY A 154 -7.36 15.13 -7.06
C GLY A 154 -7.20 16.40 -7.91
N ILE A 155 -6.14 17.18 -7.68
CA ILE A 155 -5.83 18.38 -8.49
C ILE A 155 -5.46 17.98 -9.92
N LEU A 156 -4.58 16.99 -10.10
CA LEU A 156 -4.18 16.53 -11.44
C LEU A 156 -5.39 15.99 -12.22
N SER A 157 -6.26 15.22 -11.56
CA SER A 157 -7.48 14.68 -12.18
C SER A 157 -8.51 15.76 -12.56
N LEU A 158 -8.44 16.97 -11.99
CA LEU A 158 -9.30 18.10 -12.39
C LEU A 158 -8.86 18.73 -13.72
N PHE A 159 -7.57 18.61 -14.04
CA PHE A 159 -6.98 19.10 -15.29
C PHE A 159 -6.87 18.02 -16.37
N ASP A 160 -7.22 16.78 -16.02
CA ASP A 160 -7.33 15.68 -16.98
C ASP A 160 -8.70 15.82 -17.68
N ASP A 161 -8.67 16.26 -18.93
CA ASP A 161 -9.86 16.58 -19.74
C ASP A 161 -10.40 15.36 -20.53
N ASP A 162 -10.02 14.14 -20.16
CA ASP A 162 -10.48 12.87 -20.78
C ASP A 162 -11.49 12.09 -19.91
#